data_AF-A0A3D3VUH8-F1
#
_entry.id   AF-A0A3D3VUH8-F1
#
_cell.length_a   1.000
_cell.length_b   1.000
_cell.length_c   1.000
_cell.angle_alpha   90.00
_cell.angle_beta   90.00
_cell.angle_gamma   90.00
#
_symmetry.space_group_name_H-M   'P 1'
#
loop_
_entity.id
_entity.type
_entity.pdbx_description
1 polymer ?
#
loop_
_entity_poly.entity_id
_entity_poly.type
_entity_poly.pdbx_seq_one_letter_code
_entity_poly.pdbx_strand_id
1 'polypeptide(L)'
;WKLGKEGNLERLGPVLNTLCETLRFTAAMVSPFMPATARKIFDQLGLSGDPTELLLDELEWGQIPEGSRVSKKAVLFPRIDLKEWEKQKAERDARKGATPDPGDHEDEVSIDDFKKIELRVARVVKVEPVPKADKLYRMDLDLGYERRTIVSGIREFRTPEELEGRQIIVICNLKPASLRGVVSNGMLLAAETADGKSLALLTVDQEIAPGSRVH
;
A
#
# COMPACT_ATOMS: atom_id res chain seq x y z
N TRP A 1 -32.14 -24.36 -32.42
CA TRP A 1 -33.20 -23.49 -33.01
C TRP A 1 -34.06 -24.23 -34.02
N LYS A 2 -33.50 -24.71 -35.14
CA LYS A 2 -34.26 -25.45 -36.18
C LYS A 2 -35.04 -26.65 -35.60
N LEU A 3 -34.38 -27.53 -34.84
CA LEU A 3 -35.00 -28.67 -34.16
C LEU A 3 -36.19 -28.29 -33.25
N GLY A 4 -36.08 -27.14 -32.55
CA GLY A 4 -37.16 -26.65 -31.69
C GLY A 4 -38.35 -26.09 -32.47
N LYS A 5 -38.11 -25.51 -33.65
CA LYS A 5 -39.19 -25.08 -34.56
C LYS A 5 -39.91 -26.26 -35.21
N GLU A 6 -39.16 -27.31 -35.53
CA GLU A 6 -39.67 -28.54 -36.15
C GLU A 6 -40.32 -29.50 -35.14
N GLY A 7 -40.31 -29.17 -33.85
CA GLY A 7 -40.90 -30.00 -32.80
C GLY A 7 -40.14 -31.30 -32.49
N ASN A 8 -38.91 -31.47 -32.99
CA ASN A 8 -38.09 -32.66 -32.74
C ASN A 8 -37.42 -32.57 -31.36
N LEU A 9 -38.22 -32.79 -30.31
CA LEU A 9 -37.78 -32.69 -28.91
C LEU A 9 -36.79 -33.80 -28.53
N GLU A 10 -36.94 -34.98 -29.11
CA GLU A 10 -36.08 -36.15 -28.84
C GLU A 10 -34.63 -35.87 -29.24
N ARG A 11 -34.40 -35.18 -30.37
CA ARG A 11 -33.06 -34.74 -30.75
C ARG A 11 -32.62 -33.44 -30.10
N LEU A 12 -33.56 -32.54 -29.79
CA LEU A 12 -33.25 -31.25 -29.18
C LEU A 12 -32.70 -31.39 -27.76
N GLY A 13 -33.27 -32.28 -26.94
CA GLY A 13 -32.87 -32.49 -25.55
C GLY A 13 -31.38 -32.79 -25.38
N PRO A 14 -30.84 -33.84 -26.03
CA PRO A 14 -29.41 -34.15 -25.99
C PRO A 14 -28.52 -33.01 -26.47
N VAL A 15 -28.93 -32.29 -27.53
CA VAL A 15 -28.16 -31.14 -28.04
C VAL A 15 -28.07 -30.02 -27.00
N LEU A 16 -29.18 -29.68 -26.33
CA LEU A 16 -29.18 -28.69 -25.26
C LEU A 16 -28.34 -29.14 -24.06
N ASN A 17 -28.44 -30.43 -23.69
CA ASN A 17 -27.64 -30.99 -22.61
C ASN A 17 -26.14 -30.89 -22.90
N THR A 18 -25.70 -31.25 -24.11
CA THR A 18 -24.30 -31.13 -24.51
C THR A 18 -23.80 -29.69 -24.44
N LEU A 19 -24.62 -28.71 -24.82
CA LEU A 19 -24.26 -27.29 -24.72
C LEU A 19 -24.12 -26.85 -23.26
N CYS A 20 -25.02 -27.28 -22.37
CA CYS A 20 -24.93 -26.97 -20.94
C CYS A 20 -23.68 -27.57 -20.31
N GLU A 21 -23.35 -28.83 -20.62
CA GLU A 21 -22.11 -29.47 -20.15
C GLU A 21 -20.86 -28.76 -20.68
N THR A 22 -20.85 -28.38 -21.96
CA THR A 22 -19.73 -27.62 -22.53
C THR A 22 -19.51 -26.29 -21.80
N LEU A 23 -20.59 -25.60 -21.42
CA LEU A 23 -20.52 -24.37 -20.62
C LEU A 23 -20.01 -24.64 -19.20
N ARG A 24 -20.38 -25.78 -18.57
CA ARG A 24 -19.88 -26.19 -17.27
C ARG A 24 -18.36 -26.40 -17.29
N PHE A 25 -17.86 -27.13 -18.28
CA PHE A 25 -16.42 -27.33 -18.48
C PHE A 25 -15.70 -26.01 -18.77
N THR A 26 -16.29 -25.16 -19.62
CA THR A 26 -15.73 -23.83 -19.92
C THR A 26 -15.59 -22.99 -18.66
N ALA A 27 -16.61 -22.99 -17.79
CA ALA A 27 -16.55 -22.27 -16.51
C ALA A 27 -15.40 -22.74 -15.63
N ALA A 28 -15.17 -24.05 -15.52
CA ALA A 28 -14.04 -24.61 -14.79
C ALA A 28 -12.69 -24.21 -15.44
N MET A 29 -12.56 -24.30 -16.76
CA MET A 29 -11.32 -23.96 -17.48
C MET A 29 -10.96 -22.47 -17.38
N VAL A 30 -11.95 -21.57 -17.37
CA VAL A 30 -11.69 -20.12 -17.27
C VAL A 30 -11.55 -19.64 -15.82
N SER A 31 -11.91 -20.46 -14.83
CA SER A 31 -11.92 -20.08 -13.42
C SER A 31 -10.57 -19.56 -12.89
N PRO A 32 -9.38 -20.07 -13.31
CA PRO A 32 -8.10 -19.55 -12.83
C PRO A 32 -7.81 -18.11 -13.27
N PHE A 33 -8.39 -17.66 -14.38
CA PHE A 33 -8.16 -16.33 -14.95
C PHE A 33 -9.36 -15.38 -14.76
N MET A 34 -10.57 -15.93 -14.73
CA MET A 34 -11.83 -15.19 -14.68
C MET A 34 -12.83 -15.85 -13.69
N PRO A 35 -12.50 -15.90 -12.38
CA PRO A 35 -13.31 -16.61 -11.38
C PRO A 35 -14.73 -16.04 -11.26
N ALA A 36 -14.88 -14.73 -11.38
CA ALA A 36 -16.18 -14.07 -11.36
C ALA A 36 -17.04 -14.45 -12.57
N THR A 37 -16.45 -14.57 -13.76
CA THR A 37 -17.17 -14.98 -14.97
C THR A 37 -17.57 -16.46 -14.89
N ALA A 38 -16.68 -17.32 -14.40
CA ALA A 38 -16.98 -18.72 -14.16
C ALA A 38 -18.22 -18.90 -13.27
N ARG A 39 -18.28 -18.18 -12.14
CA ARG A 39 -19.44 -18.19 -11.23
C ARG A 39 -20.72 -17.70 -11.91
N LYS A 40 -20.65 -16.66 -12.73
CA LYS A 40 -21.81 -16.18 -13.51
C LYS A 40 -22.32 -17.22 -14.50
N ILE A 41 -21.43 -18.04 -15.09
CA ILE A 41 -21.84 -19.15 -15.98
C ILE A 41 -22.60 -20.21 -15.17
N PHE A 42 -22.07 -20.65 -14.02
CA PHE A 42 -22.73 -21.63 -13.15
C PHE A 42 -24.12 -21.15 -12.68
N ASP A 43 -24.17 -19.90 -12.26
CA ASP A 43 -25.40 -19.23 -11.82
C ASP A 43 -26.45 -19.12 -12.94
N GLN A 44 -26.02 -18.94 -14.20
CA GLN A 44 -26.91 -18.97 -15.37
C GLN A 44 -27.35 -20.39 -15.75
N LEU A 45 -26.52 -21.40 -15.52
CA LEU A 45 -26.88 -22.81 -15.72
C LEU A 45 -27.77 -23.37 -14.60
N GLY A 46 -27.93 -22.64 -13.50
CA GLY A 46 -28.67 -23.10 -12.33
C GLY A 46 -27.94 -24.20 -11.56
N LEU A 47 -26.61 -24.17 -11.58
CA LEU A 47 -25.76 -25.10 -10.85
C LEU A 47 -25.42 -24.51 -9.47
N SER A 48 -25.42 -25.38 -8.46
CA SER A 48 -24.88 -25.07 -7.13
C SER A 48 -23.37 -25.35 -7.08
N GLY A 49 -22.69 -24.78 -6.09
CA GLY A 49 -21.25 -24.94 -5.90
C GLY A 49 -20.41 -23.86 -6.57
N ASP A 50 -19.08 -24.02 -6.48
CA ASP A 50 -18.12 -23.03 -6.90
C ASP A 50 -17.20 -23.57 -8.00
N PRO A 51 -17.22 -23.00 -9.22
CA PRO A 51 -16.36 -23.48 -10.30
C PRO A 51 -14.87 -23.22 -10.07
N THR A 52 -14.48 -22.41 -9.08
CA THR A 52 -13.06 -22.24 -8.73
C THR A 52 -12.50 -23.39 -7.89
N GLU A 53 -13.38 -24.24 -7.34
CA GLU A 53 -12.99 -25.40 -6.52
C GLU A 53 -12.91 -26.69 -7.35
N LEU A 54 -13.34 -26.65 -8.61
CA LEU A 54 -13.32 -27.82 -9.50
C LEU A 54 -11.91 -28.07 -10.04
N LEU A 55 -11.45 -29.30 -9.90
CA LEU A 55 -10.25 -29.78 -10.57
C LEU A 55 -10.59 -30.26 -11.98
N LEU A 56 -9.76 -29.91 -12.96
CA LEU A 56 -9.96 -30.30 -14.37
C LEU A 56 -10.02 -31.82 -14.55
N ASP A 57 -9.23 -32.56 -13.77
CA ASP A 57 -9.16 -34.03 -13.81
C ASP A 57 -10.41 -34.70 -13.22
N GLU A 58 -11.26 -33.96 -12.49
CA GLU A 58 -12.49 -34.45 -11.87
C GLU A 58 -13.74 -34.12 -12.72
N LEU A 59 -13.58 -33.47 -13.88
CA LEU A 59 -14.69 -33.09 -14.74
C LEU A 59 -15.16 -34.26 -15.61
N GLU A 60 -16.36 -34.77 -15.31
CA GLU A 60 -17.00 -35.83 -16.10
C GLU A 60 -18.31 -35.37 -16.76
N TRP A 61 -18.63 -35.91 -17.94
CA TRP A 61 -19.90 -35.63 -18.60
C TRP A 61 -21.08 -36.20 -17.81
N GLY A 62 -22.21 -35.47 -17.79
CA GLY A 62 -23.45 -35.94 -17.16
C GLY A 62 -23.56 -35.61 -15.67
N GLN A 63 -22.79 -34.66 -15.18
CA GLN A 63 -22.81 -34.21 -13.78
C GLN A 63 -23.76 -33.03 -13.54
N ILE A 64 -24.46 -32.53 -14.56
CA ILE A 64 -25.54 -31.55 -14.36
C ILE A 64 -26.74 -32.24 -13.69
N PRO A 65 -27.18 -31.79 -12.50
CA PRO A 65 -28.31 -32.38 -11.80
C PRO A 65 -29.60 -32.35 -12.62
N GLU A 66 -30.40 -33.41 -12.52
CA GLU A 66 -31.72 -33.43 -13.12
C GLU A 66 -32.60 -32.33 -12.49
N GLY A 67 -33.34 -31.62 -13.33
CA GLY A 67 -34.18 -30.50 -12.89
C GLY A 67 -33.46 -29.15 -12.78
N SER A 68 -32.16 -29.06 -13.10
CA SER A 68 -31.46 -27.78 -13.25
C SER A 68 -32.16 -26.86 -14.27
N ARG A 69 -32.36 -25.59 -13.90
CA ARG A 69 -33.05 -24.60 -14.73
C ARG A 69 -32.11 -23.48 -15.16
N VAL A 70 -31.90 -23.38 -16.46
CA VAL A 70 -31.15 -22.28 -17.08
C VAL A 70 -31.93 -20.98 -16.92
N SER A 71 -31.23 -19.92 -16.50
CA SER A 71 -31.80 -18.60 -16.24
C SER A 71 -31.15 -17.55 -17.14
N LYS A 72 -31.98 -16.71 -17.78
CA LYS A 72 -31.49 -15.57 -18.57
C LYS A 72 -31.02 -14.46 -17.63
N LYS A 73 -29.71 -14.23 -17.55
CA LYS A 73 -29.11 -13.15 -16.75
C LYS A 73 -28.39 -12.12 -17.62
N ALA A 74 -27.66 -11.21 -16.98
CA ALA A 74 -26.87 -10.20 -17.65
C ALA A 74 -25.84 -10.83 -18.60
N VAL A 75 -25.55 -10.11 -19.70
CA VAL A 75 -24.50 -10.48 -20.65
C VAL A 75 -23.17 -10.61 -19.91
N LEU A 76 -22.46 -11.73 -20.10
CA LEU A 76 -21.19 -11.99 -19.40
C LEU A 76 -20.13 -10.95 -19.74
N PHE A 77 -20.06 -10.56 -21.02
CA PHE A 77 -19.12 -9.60 -21.57
C PHE A 77 -19.88 -8.51 -22.33
N PRO A 78 -20.41 -7.49 -21.64
CA PRO A 78 -20.98 -6.33 -22.32
C PRO A 78 -19.89 -5.67 -23.17
N ARG A 79 -20.29 -5.10 -24.31
CA ARG A 79 -19.36 -4.33 -25.14
C ARG A 79 -18.82 -3.16 -24.33
N ILE A 80 -17.52 -2.93 -24.44
CA ILE A 80 -16.88 -1.78 -23.82
C ILE A 80 -17.42 -0.52 -24.51
N ASP A 81 -17.94 0.41 -23.73
CA ASP A 81 -18.20 1.76 -24.21
C ASP A 81 -16.85 2.50 -24.28
N LEU A 82 -16.38 2.76 -25.49
CA LEU A 82 -15.07 3.37 -25.73
C LEU A 82 -14.99 4.78 -25.12
N LYS A 83 -16.08 5.56 -25.11
CA LYS A 83 -16.08 6.93 -24.57
C LYS A 83 -15.96 6.92 -23.05
N GLU A 84 -16.72 6.03 -22.40
CA GLU A 84 -16.65 5.87 -20.95
C GLU A 84 -15.29 5.29 -20.53
N TRP A 85 -14.74 4.36 -21.31
CA TRP A 85 -13.40 3.81 -21.07
C TRP A 85 -12.31 4.88 -21.22
N GLU A 86 -12.39 5.74 -22.22
CA GLU A 86 -11.47 6.88 -22.40
C GLU A 86 -11.54 7.86 -21.23
N LYS A 87 -12.75 8.18 -20.76
CA LYS A 87 -12.96 9.02 -19.58
C LYS A 87 -12.34 8.40 -18.32
N GLN A 88 -12.63 7.13 -18.04
CA GLN A 88 -12.07 6.41 -16.89
C GLN A 88 -10.56 6.25 -16.98
N LYS A 89 -10.02 6.07 -18.19
CA LYS A 89 -8.58 6.03 -18.45
C LYS A 89 -7.96 7.40 -18.14
N ALA A 90 -8.55 8.50 -18.61
CA ALA A 90 -8.06 9.85 -18.32
C ALA A 90 -8.09 10.15 -16.81
N GLU A 91 -9.16 9.76 -16.10
CA GLU A 91 -9.25 9.89 -14.64
C GLU A 91 -8.21 9.03 -13.89
N ARG A 92 -7.98 7.80 -14.36
CA ARG A 92 -6.95 6.91 -13.79
C ARG A 92 -5.54 7.42 -14.06
N ASP A 93 -5.29 7.92 -15.26
CA ASP A 93 -3.97 8.43 -15.66
C ASP A 93 -3.68 9.76 -14.94
N ALA A 94 -4.71 10.60 -14.70
CA ALA A 94 -4.62 11.75 -13.79
C ALA A 94 -4.33 11.34 -12.33
N ARG A 95 -4.88 10.21 -11.85
CA ARG A 95 -4.54 9.63 -10.53
C ARG A 95 -3.18 8.95 -10.48
N LYS A 96 -2.67 8.43 -11.60
CA LYS A 96 -1.32 7.81 -11.67
C LYS A 96 -0.18 8.83 -11.64
N GLY A 97 -0.48 10.12 -11.83
CA GLY A 97 0.42 11.22 -11.49
C GLY A 97 0.54 11.49 -9.97
N ALA A 98 -0.17 10.73 -9.13
CA ALA A 98 -0.08 10.81 -7.67
C ALA A 98 0.76 9.66 -7.06
N THR A 99 1.90 9.32 -7.65
CA THR A 99 3.07 9.07 -6.80
C THR A 99 3.27 10.33 -5.94
N PRO A 100 3.73 10.25 -4.68
CA PRO A 100 4.21 11.44 -3.99
C PRO A 100 5.31 12.00 -4.90
N ASP A 101 4.99 13.05 -5.64
CA ASP A 101 5.99 13.86 -6.29
C ASP A 101 6.85 14.38 -5.14
N PRO A 102 8.14 14.03 -5.04
CA PRO A 102 9.02 14.57 -4.01
C PRO A 102 9.15 16.10 -4.11
N GLY A 103 8.52 16.73 -5.10
CA GLY A 103 8.64 18.13 -5.45
C GLY A 103 9.72 18.31 -6.50
N ASP A 104 9.89 19.55 -6.95
CA ASP A 104 11.09 19.93 -7.67
C ASP A 104 12.30 19.63 -6.76
N HIS A 105 13.28 18.90 -7.29
CA HIS A 105 14.54 18.72 -6.59
C HIS A 105 15.21 20.08 -6.39
N GLU A 106 15.67 20.35 -5.15
CA GLU A 106 16.60 21.44 -4.89
C GLU A 106 17.86 21.29 -5.76
N ASP A 107 18.59 22.38 -5.96
CA ASP A 107 19.82 22.39 -6.75
C ASP A 107 20.81 21.30 -6.28
N GLU A 108 21.50 20.68 -7.24
CA GLU A 108 22.52 19.67 -6.95
C GLU A 108 23.65 20.26 -6.08
N VAL A 109 23.98 19.58 -4.98
CA VAL A 109 25.10 19.95 -4.10
C VAL A 109 26.28 19.00 -4.28
N SER A 110 27.50 19.49 -4.04
CA SER A 110 28.69 18.66 -4.11
C SER A 110 28.82 17.76 -2.88
N ILE A 111 29.55 16.65 -3.00
CA ILE A 111 29.89 15.79 -1.84
C ILE A 111 30.68 16.57 -0.77
N ASP A 112 31.42 17.61 -1.16
CA ASP A 112 32.16 18.45 -0.22
C ASP A 112 31.23 19.37 0.57
N ASP A 113 30.08 19.75 0.02
CA ASP A 113 29.04 20.45 0.77
C ASP A 113 28.41 19.55 1.82
N PHE A 114 28.14 18.28 1.49
CA PHE A 114 27.66 17.31 2.46
C PHE A 114 28.66 17.05 3.59
N LYS A 115 29.97 16.91 3.28
CA LYS A 115 31.04 16.74 4.28
C LYS A 115 31.15 17.89 5.27
N LYS A 116 30.70 19.10 4.90
CA LYS A 116 30.66 20.26 5.81
C LYS A 116 29.61 20.09 6.90
N ILE A 117 28.61 19.23 6.72
CA ILE A 117 27.60 18.95 7.75
C ILE A 117 28.07 17.79 8.62
N GLU A 118 28.13 18.01 9.93
CA GLU A 118 28.58 17.00 10.88
C GLU A 118 27.40 16.22 11.42
N LEU A 119 27.07 15.11 10.77
CA LEU A 119 26.03 14.18 11.22
C LEU A 119 26.62 13.11 12.14
N ARG A 120 25.98 12.89 13.30
CA ARG A 120 26.38 11.84 14.25
C ARG A 120 25.20 11.09 14.83
N VAL A 121 25.47 9.84 15.23
CA VAL A 121 24.54 9.04 16.03
C VAL A 121 24.59 9.52 17.48
N ALA A 122 23.44 9.86 18.05
CA ALA A 122 23.30 10.26 19.44
C ALA A 122 22.29 9.37 20.17
N ARG A 123 22.50 9.12 21.46
CA ARG A 123 21.52 8.46 22.32
C ARG A 123 20.76 9.50 23.13
N VAL A 124 19.44 9.46 23.11
CA VAL A 124 18.62 10.33 23.96
C VAL A 124 18.71 9.85 25.40
N VAL A 125 19.09 10.73 26.33
CA VAL A 125 19.24 10.37 27.75
C VAL A 125 18.07 10.88 28.57
N LYS A 126 17.60 12.08 28.25
CA LYS A 126 16.52 12.73 28.99
C LYS A 126 15.67 13.58 28.06
N VAL A 127 14.35 13.55 28.25
CA VAL A 127 13.41 14.38 27.51
C VAL A 127 12.51 15.15 28.47
N GLU A 128 12.47 16.47 28.33
CA GLU A 128 11.65 17.36 29.16
C GLU A 128 10.84 18.32 28.29
N PRO A 129 9.55 18.57 28.60
CA PRO A 129 8.79 19.62 27.93
C PRO A 129 9.40 20.98 28.23
N VAL A 130 9.52 21.82 27.21
CA VAL A 130 9.99 23.20 27.41
C VAL A 130 8.85 24.01 28.06
N PRO A 131 9.09 24.70 29.19
CA PRO A 131 8.07 25.52 29.83
C PRO A 131 7.52 26.57 28.86
N LYS A 132 6.19 26.71 28.81
CA LYS A 132 5.47 27.67 27.93
C LYS A 132 5.66 27.42 26.43
N ALA A 133 5.97 26.18 26.03
CA ALA A 133 6.01 25.78 24.62
C ALA A 133 5.35 24.41 24.43
N ASP A 134 4.18 24.40 23.79
CA ASP A 134 3.35 23.18 23.69
C ASP A 134 3.92 22.15 22.72
N LYS A 135 4.76 22.58 21.78
CA LYS A 135 5.33 21.73 20.72
C LYS A 135 6.78 21.30 20.96
N LEU A 136 7.47 21.88 21.95
CA LEU A 136 8.92 21.73 22.11
C LEU A 136 9.29 20.77 23.23
N TYR A 137 10.20 19.85 22.92
CA TYR A 137 10.98 19.11 23.90
C TYR A 137 12.41 19.63 23.97
N ARG A 138 12.93 19.76 25.19
CA ARG A 138 14.36 19.82 25.48
C ARG A 138 14.85 18.39 25.65
N MET A 139 15.89 18.02 24.91
CA MET A 139 16.48 16.69 24.96
C MET A 139 17.96 16.80 25.28
N ASP A 140 18.39 16.03 26.28
CA ASP A 140 19.81 15.85 26.59
C ASP A 140 20.29 14.57 25.91
N LEU A 141 21.31 14.70 25.08
CA LEU A 141 21.85 13.67 24.22
C LEU A 141 23.24 13.24 24.68
N ASP A 142 23.55 11.96 24.49
CA ASP A 142 24.87 11.37 24.64
C ASP A 142 25.47 11.06 23.27
N LEU A 143 26.62 11.66 22.99
CA LEU A 143 27.45 11.38 21.82
C LEU A 143 28.66 10.53 22.19
N GLY A 144 28.74 9.98 23.40
CA GLY A 144 29.85 9.16 23.88
C GLY A 144 31.08 9.96 24.29
N TYR A 145 31.41 11.03 23.55
CA TYR A 145 32.51 11.95 23.88
C TYR A 145 32.04 13.28 24.50
N GLU A 146 30.76 13.63 24.37
CA GLU A 146 30.18 14.82 24.97
C GLU A 146 28.68 14.65 25.24
N ARG A 147 28.16 15.52 26.11
CA ARG A 147 26.71 15.70 26.32
C ARG A 147 26.25 16.98 25.67
N ARG A 148 25.09 16.91 25.04
CA ARG A 148 24.56 18.02 24.23
C ARG A 148 23.07 18.17 24.43
N THR A 149 22.62 19.41 24.60
CA THR A 149 21.20 19.72 24.67
C THR A 149 20.71 20.21 23.31
N ILE A 150 19.62 19.63 22.84
CA ILE A 150 18.87 20.11 21.68
C ILE A 150 17.43 20.42 22.06
N VAL A 151 16.77 21.28 21.28
CA VAL A 151 15.34 21.56 21.40
C VAL A 151 14.68 21.20 20.08
N SER A 152 13.63 20.37 20.11
CA SER A 152 12.93 19.94 18.90
C SER A 152 11.41 20.01 19.05
N GLY A 153 10.74 20.32 17.94
CA GLY A 153 9.30 20.51 17.81
C GLY A 153 8.47 19.23 17.66
N ILE A 154 8.88 18.12 18.29
CA ILE A 154 8.29 16.79 18.04
C ILE A 154 7.28 16.34 19.11
N ARG A 155 6.89 17.23 20.03
CA ARG A 155 6.04 16.88 21.17
C ARG A 155 4.63 16.41 20.79
N GLU A 156 4.14 16.83 19.64
CA GLU A 156 2.83 16.38 19.11
C GLU A 156 2.90 14.96 18.51
N PHE A 157 4.10 14.44 18.23
CA PHE A 157 4.31 13.19 17.50
C PHE A 157 4.91 12.06 18.33
N ARG A 158 5.57 12.37 19.45
CA ARG A 158 6.33 11.40 20.25
C ARG A 158 6.15 11.69 21.74
N THR A 159 6.17 10.65 22.56
CA THR A 159 6.19 10.81 24.02
C THR A 159 7.64 10.73 24.55
N PRO A 160 7.94 11.25 25.75
CA PRO A 160 9.28 11.16 26.35
C PRO A 160 9.76 9.71 26.47
N GLU A 161 8.87 8.79 26.81
CA GLU A 161 9.17 7.37 27.02
C GLU A 161 9.57 6.66 25.73
N GLU A 162 9.05 7.09 24.58
CA GLU A 162 9.45 6.57 23.26
C GLU A 162 10.81 7.08 22.79
N LEU A 163 11.27 8.19 23.38
CA LEU A 163 12.48 8.89 22.98
C LEU A 163 13.66 8.51 23.85
N GLU A 164 13.48 8.42 25.17
CA GLU A 164 14.55 8.09 26.10
C GLU A 164 15.18 6.73 25.80
N GLY A 165 16.50 6.69 25.74
CA GLY A 165 17.28 5.52 25.40
C GLY A 165 17.44 5.26 23.90
N ARG A 166 16.66 5.91 23.03
CA ARG A 166 16.67 5.70 21.58
C ARG A 166 17.89 6.31 20.90
N GLN A 167 18.37 5.67 19.83
CA GLN A 167 19.39 6.23 18.95
C GLN A 167 18.75 7.09 17.85
N ILE A 168 19.30 8.27 17.62
CA ILE A 168 18.83 9.23 16.62
C ILE A 168 20.01 9.83 15.86
N ILE A 169 19.75 10.34 14.65
CA ILE A 169 20.74 11.12 13.89
C ILE A 169 20.58 12.62 14.20
N VAL A 170 21.69 13.28 14.49
CA VAL A 170 21.74 14.72 14.78
C VAL A 170 22.80 15.44 13.98
N ILE A 171 22.55 16.70 13.64
CA ILE A 171 23.57 17.62 13.13
C ILE A 171 24.26 18.29 14.32
N CYS A 172 25.58 18.13 14.40
CA CYS A 172 26.43 18.57 15.50
C CYS A 172 27.16 19.90 15.26
N ASN A 173 27.11 20.49 14.07
CA ASN A 173 27.86 21.70 13.77
C ASN A 173 27.01 22.86 13.24
N LEU A 174 25.71 22.86 13.56
CA LEU A 174 24.87 24.05 13.40
C LEU A 174 25.24 25.12 14.43
N LYS A 175 25.07 26.38 14.04
CA LYS A 175 25.16 27.50 14.98
C LYS A 175 24.09 27.31 16.06
N PRO A 176 24.42 27.53 17.35
CA PRO A 176 23.43 27.43 18.42
C PRO A 176 22.24 28.36 18.17
N ALA A 177 21.03 27.86 18.42
CA ALA A 177 19.78 28.60 18.27
C ALA A 177 19.05 28.68 19.61
N SER A 178 18.59 29.86 20.02
CA SER A 178 17.77 30.00 21.23
C SER A 178 16.29 29.83 20.90
N LEU A 179 15.68 28.78 21.45
CA LEU A 179 14.25 28.50 21.30
C LEU A 179 13.58 28.64 22.67
N ARG A 180 12.72 29.65 22.82
CA ARG A 180 11.97 29.91 24.06
C ARG A 180 12.86 29.97 25.32
N GLY A 181 14.06 30.55 25.17
CA GLY A 181 15.02 30.71 26.26
C GLY A 181 15.95 29.51 26.51
N VAL A 182 15.78 28.41 25.78
CA VAL A 182 16.67 27.24 25.83
C VAL A 182 17.58 27.25 24.60
N VAL A 183 18.89 27.09 24.82
CA VAL A 183 19.87 27.03 23.72
C VAL A 183 19.90 25.61 23.15
N SER A 184 19.53 25.47 21.88
CA SER A 184 19.66 24.23 21.10
C SER A 184 20.99 24.21 20.38
N ASN A 185 21.81 23.20 20.68
CA ASN A 185 23.13 23.01 20.07
C ASN A 185 23.10 21.91 19.00
N GLY A 186 22.06 21.87 18.18
CA GLY A 186 21.93 20.87 17.13
C GLY A 186 20.50 20.71 16.65
N MET A 187 20.32 19.78 15.73
CA MET A 187 19.03 19.44 15.15
C MET A 187 18.97 17.94 14.94
N LEU A 188 17.87 17.30 15.37
CA LEU A 188 17.58 15.92 15.01
C LEU A 188 17.04 15.84 13.59
N LEU A 189 17.23 14.69 12.94
CA LEU A 189 16.66 14.44 11.63
C LEU A 189 15.40 13.58 11.73
N ALA A 190 14.38 13.96 10.96
CA ALA A 190 13.12 13.24 10.85
C ALA A 190 12.59 13.32 9.42
N ALA A 191 11.84 12.31 9.01
CA ALA A 191 11.01 12.32 7.83
C ALA A 191 9.58 12.68 8.22
N GLU A 192 8.95 13.56 7.43
CA GLU A 192 7.57 14.01 7.65
C GLU A 192 6.75 13.74 6.39
N THR A 193 5.48 13.35 6.56
CA THR A 193 4.55 13.18 5.42
C THR A 193 4.20 14.54 4.81
N ALA A 194 3.87 14.57 3.51
CA ALA A 194 3.51 15.81 2.82
C ALA A 194 2.33 16.57 3.45
N ASP A 195 1.45 15.88 4.20
CA ASP A 195 0.33 16.49 4.93
C ASP A 195 0.69 16.94 6.36
N GLY A 196 1.95 16.76 6.78
CA GLY A 196 2.49 17.13 8.08
C GLY A 196 1.94 16.36 9.27
N LYS A 197 1.23 15.24 9.04
CA LYS A 197 0.54 14.50 10.11
C LYS A 197 1.36 13.39 10.73
N SER A 198 2.38 12.90 10.06
CA SER A 198 3.21 11.80 10.55
C SER A 198 4.68 12.15 10.49
N LEU A 199 5.39 11.84 11.58
CA LEU A 199 6.81 12.09 11.73
C LEU A 199 7.56 10.82 12.19
N ALA A 200 8.58 10.45 11.43
CA ALA A 200 9.48 9.35 11.74
C ALA A 200 10.90 9.87 11.99
N LEU A 201 11.46 9.56 13.17
CA LEU A 201 12.84 9.93 13.47
C LEU A 201 13.80 9.06 12.64
N LEU A 202 14.84 9.69 12.09
CA LEU A 202 15.93 8.95 11.46
C LEU A 202 16.78 8.28 12.56
N THR A 203 17.10 7.02 12.32
CA THR A 203 17.89 6.14 13.20
C THR A 203 18.80 5.26 12.35
N VAL A 204 19.71 4.56 13.02
CA VAL A 204 20.48 3.44 12.46
C VAL A 204 19.67 2.14 12.51
N ASP A 205 19.94 1.23 11.58
CA ASP A 205 19.30 -0.08 11.43
C ASP A 205 19.82 -1.13 12.44
N GLN A 206 20.92 -0.83 13.10
CA GLN A 206 21.54 -1.63 14.17
C GLN A 206 22.13 -0.72 15.24
N GLU A 207 22.40 -1.27 16.43
CA GLU A 207 23.05 -0.49 17.49
C GLU A 207 24.46 -0.07 17.06
N ILE A 208 24.75 1.23 17.12
CA ILE A 208 26.06 1.81 16.77
C ILE A 208 26.57 2.64 17.94
N ALA A 209 27.89 2.70 18.16
CA ALA A 209 28.46 3.51 19.24
C ALA A 209 28.02 4.99 19.13
N PRO A 210 27.52 5.61 20.22
CA PRO A 210 27.24 7.04 20.24
C PRO A 210 28.45 7.87 19.79
N GLY A 211 28.20 8.92 19.02
CA GLY A 211 29.22 9.77 18.42
C GLY A 211 29.75 9.30 17.07
N SER A 212 29.36 8.11 16.61
CA SER A 212 29.74 7.63 15.27
C SER A 212 29.27 8.58 14.17
N ARG A 213 30.13 8.81 13.17
CA ARG A 213 29.89 9.76 12.08
C ARG A 213 29.06 9.12 10.97
N VAL A 214 28.02 9.82 10.53
CA VAL A 214 27.22 9.45 9.35
C VAL A 214 27.87 10.09 8.12
N HIS A 215 28.05 9.33 7.06
CA HIS A 215 28.72 9.74 5.82
C HIS A 215 28.08 9.09 4.59
#